data_AF-A0AA51U0B1-F1
#
_entry.id   AF-A0AA51U0B1-F1
#
_cell.length_a   1.000
_cell.length_b   1.000
_cell.length_c   1.000
_cell.angle_alpha   90.00
_cell.angle_beta   90.00
_cell.angle_gamma   90.00
#
_symmetry.space_group_name_H-M   'P 1'
#
loop_
_entity.id
_entity.type
_entity.pdbx_description
1 polymer ?
#
loop_
_entity_poly.entity_id
_entity_poly.type
_entity_poly.pdbx_seq_one_letter_code
_entity_poly.pdbx_strand_id
1 'polypeptide(L)'
;MISIANTADRENAEPAVLLWTGRSGRRYPMTLVGEAGAPMAAERLYALEEDGVIGWAGTAEDLIVDHHSREKFRKLSGLGARLFSLAAPRDPLAMMTLVWDLEGSRRFADAA
;
A
#
# COMPACT_ATOMS: atom_id res chain seq x y z
N MET A 1 30.89 9.63 -25.28
CA MET A 1 30.24 10.64 -24.43
C MET A 1 29.36 9.89 -23.45
N ILE A 2 29.88 9.60 -22.25
CA ILE A 2 29.15 8.84 -21.22
C ILE A 2 28.41 9.87 -20.39
N SER A 3 27.08 9.93 -20.53
CA SER A 3 26.22 10.77 -19.71
C SER A 3 26.06 10.08 -18.35
N ILE A 4 26.89 10.47 -17.40
CA ILE A 4 26.73 10.16 -15.98
C ILE A 4 25.49 10.90 -15.51
N ALA A 5 24.34 10.21 -15.52
CA ALA A 5 23.13 10.72 -14.90
C ALA A 5 23.43 10.94 -13.41
N ASN A 6 23.35 12.20 -13.01
CA ASN A 6 23.61 12.71 -11.68
C ASN A 6 22.72 11.99 -10.65
N THR A 7 23.32 11.32 -9.68
CA THR A 7 22.66 10.57 -8.60
C THR A 7 21.81 11.48 -7.67
N ALA A 8 21.88 12.80 -7.83
CA ALA A 8 21.16 13.78 -7.02
C ALA A 8 19.70 14.03 -7.40
N ASP A 9 19.20 13.56 -8.55
CA ASP A 9 17.81 13.83 -8.99
C ASP A 9 16.77 12.85 -8.40
N ARG A 10 17.21 11.79 -7.71
CA ARG A 10 16.31 10.77 -7.14
C ARG A 10 15.69 11.15 -5.81
N GLU A 11 16.17 12.21 -5.16
CA GLU A 11 15.75 12.58 -3.80
C GLU A 11 14.49 13.46 -3.75
N ASN A 12 14.00 13.92 -4.90
CA ASN A 12 12.85 14.84 -4.98
C ASN A 12 11.69 14.35 -5.86
N ALA A 13 11.64 13.04 -6.16
CA ALA A 13 10.50 12.46 -6.83
C ALA A 13 9.29 12.53 -5.89
N GLU A 14 8.28 13.32 -6.25
CA GLU A 14 7.00 13.32 -5.53
C GLU A 14 6.49 11.89 -5.43
N PRO A 15 6.03 11.46 -4.24
CA PRO A 15 5.67 10.08 -4.04
C PRO A 15 4.47 9.76 -4.91
N ALA A 16 4.58 8.71 -5.73
CA ALA A 16 3.54 8.38 -6.70
C ALA A 16 2.20 8.10 -5.98
N VAL A 17 1.21 8.95 -6.22
CA VAL A 17 -0.16 8.80 -5.70
C VAL A 17 -1.03 8.15 -6.77
N LEU A 18 -1.70 7.06 -6.39
CA LEU A 18 -2.68 6.35 -7.21
C LEU A 18 -4.05 6.43 -6.55
N LEU A 19 -5.11 6.57 -7.36
CA LEU A 19 -6.49 6.47 -6.87
C LEU A 19 -6.96 5.02 -6.92
N TRP A 20 -7.17 4.42 -5.76
CA TRP A 20 -7.63 3.04 -5.64
C TRP A 20 -9.15 2.99 -5.42
N THR A 21 -9.84 2.00 -6.01
CA THR A 21 -11.28 1.81 -5.80
C THR A 21 -11.53 0.59 -4.94
N GLY A 22 -12.11 0.79 -3.75
CA GLY A 22 -12.50 -0.29 -2.84
C GLY A 22 -13.69 -1.09 -3.36
N ARG A 23 -14.02 -2.19 -2.69
CA ARG A 23 -15.13 -3.09 -3.04
C ARG A 23 -16.48 -2.38 -3.07
N SER A 24 -16.64 -1.36 -2.24
CA SER A 24 -17.83 -0.51 -2.15
C SER A 24 -17.94 0.51 -3.28
N GLY A 25 -16.91 0.65 -4.13
CA GLY A 25 -16.81 1.71 -5.13
C GLY A 25 -16.24 3.02 -4.61
N ARG A 26 -15.96 3.14 -3.30
CA ARG A 26 -15.27 4.30 -2.72
C ARG A 26 -13.84 4.39 -3.25
N ARG A 27 -13.36 5.62 -3.40
CA ARG A 27 -12.04 5.92 -3.95
C ARG A 27 -11.09 6.42 -2.87
N TYR A 28 -9.88 5.89 -2.85
CA TYR A 28 -8.86 6.13 -1.84
C TYR A 28 -7.57 6.59 -2.52
N PRO A 29 -7.09 7.82 -2.26
CA PRO A 29 -5.75 8.21 -2.68
C PRO A 29 -4.73 7.42 -1.88
N MET A 30 -3.87 6.68 -2.57
CA MET A 30 -2.86 5.80 -1.97
C MET A 30 -1.49 6.18 -2.48
N THR A 31 -0.53 6.26 -1.56
CA THR A 31 0.85 6.64 -1.85
C THR A 31 1.70 5.37 -1.96
N LEU A 32 2.41 5.19 -3.07
CA LEU A 32 3.38 4.11 -3.21
C LEU A 32 4.51 4.29 -2.20
N VAL A 33 4.80 3.25 -1.42
CA VAL A 33 5.93 3.23 -0.50
C VAL A 33 7.16 2.76 -1.28
N GLY A 34 8.21 3.59 -1.33
CA GLY A 34 9.41 3.31 -2.13
C GLY A 34 10.16 2.04 -1.71
N GLU A 35 10.93 1.48 -2.64
CA GLU A 35 11.63 0.19 -2.51
C GLU A 35 12.64 0.13 -1.35
N ALA A 36 13.17 1.28 -0.91
CA ALA A 36 14.10 1.35 0.22
C ALA A 36 13.44 1.07 1.58
N GLY A 37 12.12 0.87 1.63
CA GLY A 37 11.40 0.47 2.84
C GLY A 37 11.36 1.59 3.87
N ALA A 38 10.38 2.50 3.77
CA ALA A 38 10.13 3.46 4.82
C ALA A 38 9.56 2.73 6.06
N PRO A 39 9.95 3.13 7.30
CA PRO A 39 9.37 2.57 8.50
C PRO A 39 7.85 2.76 8.49
N MET A 40 7.11 1.72 8.88
CA MET A 40 5.66 1.78 8.95
C MET A 40 5.24 2.67 10.13
N ALA A 41 4.57 3.78 9.82
CA ALA A 41 4.11 4.76 10.79
C ALA A 41 2.77 4.35 11.41
N ALA A 42 2.59 4.62 12.69
CA ALA A 42 1.39 4.25 13.46
C ALA A 42 0.09 4.88 12.92
N GLU A 43 0.17 6.10 12.38
CA GLU A 43 -1.00 6.84 11.85
C GLU A 43 -1.30 6.50 10.37
N ARG A 44 -0.77 5.37 9.87
CA ARG A 44 -0.96 4.93 8.48
C ARG A 44 -1.49 3.51 8.39
N LEU A 45 -2.39 3.32 7.43
CA LEU A 45 -2.76 2.01 6.92
C LEU A 45 -1.87 1.68 5.71
N TYR A 46 -1.51 0.42 5.58
CA TYR A 46 -0.72 -0.10 4.48
C TYR A 46 -1.49 -1.16 3.72
N ALA A 47 -1.19 -1.31 2.44
CA ALA A 47 -1.79 -2.35 1.61
C ALA A 47 -0.76 -2.91 0.63
N LEU A 48 -0.72 -4.23 0.50
CA LEU A 48 0.09 -4.94 -0.48
C LEU A 48 -0.76 -5.29 -1.68
N GLU A 49 -0.30 -4.86 -2.85
CA GLU A 49 -0.92 -5.18 -4.12
C GLU A 49 -0.04 -6.12 -4.93
N GLU A 50 -0.68 -7.18 -5.42
CA GLU A 50 -0.11 -8.16 -6.33
C GLU A 50 -1.07 -8.30 -7.51
N ASP A 51 -0.55 -8.20 -8.75
CA ASP A 51 -1.32 -8.36 -9.99
C ASP A 51 -2.63 -7.57 -10.04
N GLY A 52 -2.60 -6.32 -9.56
CA GLY A 52 -3.75 -5.43 -9.55
C GLY A 52 -4.76 -5.71 -8.44
N VAL A 53 -4.47 -6.60 -7.49
CA VAL A 53 -5.37 -6.94 -6.37
C VAL A 53 -4.71 -6.59 -5.04
N ILE A 54 -5.42 -5.89 -4.16
CA ILE A 54 -4.94 -5.75 -2.78
C ILE A 54 -5.14 -7.08 -2.07
N GLY A 55 -4.03 -7.78 -1.85
CA GLY A 55 -3.99 -9.07 -1.17
C GLY A 55 -4.03 -8.92 0.34
N TRP A 56 -3.46 -7.85 0.90
CA TRP A 56 -3.42 -7.58 2.34
C TRP A 56 -3.59 -6.08 2.60
N ALA A 57 -4.34 -5.73 3.65
CA ALA A 57 -4.38 -4.38 4.18
C ALA A 57 -4.34 -4.40 5.70
N GLY A 58 -3.50 -3.56 6.31
CA GLY A 58 -3.32 -3.53 7.75
C GLY A 58 -2.33 -2.46 8.23
N THR A 59 -2.23 -2.33 9.53
CA THR A 59 -1.32 -1.44 10.24
C THR A 59 0.00 -2.15 10.58
N ALA A 60 0.99 -1.39 11.08
CA ALA A 60 2.19 -1.98 11.65
C ALA A 60 1.89 -2.85 12.88
N GLU A 61 0.86 -2.48 13.67
CA GLU A 61 0.47 -3.24 14.86
C GLU A 61 -0.10 -4.61 14.50
N ASP A 62 -0.85 -4.73 13.40
CA ASP A 62 -1.36 -6.02 12.91
C ASP A 62 -0.21 -7.00 12.61
N LEU A 63 0.94 -6.51 12.14
CA LEU A 63 2.14 -7.32 11.92
C LEU A 63 2.83 -7.72 13.23
N ILE A 64 2.50 -7.10 14.36
CA ILE A 64 3.07 -7.44 15.68
C ILE A 64 2.12 -8.35 16.46
N VAL A 65 0.81 -8.12 16.37
CA VAL A 65 -0.17 -8.81 17.22
C VAL A 65 -0.84 -9.99 16.52
N ASP A 66 -1.03 -9.94 15.20
CA ASP A 66 -1.73 -10.99 14.44
C ASP A 66 -0.76 -11.86 13.64
N HIS A 67 -0.73 -13.16 13.97
CA HIS A 67 0.05 -14.15 13.25
C HIS A 67 -0.39 -14.32 11.80
N HIS A 68 -1.70 -14.31 11.53
CA HIS A 68 -2.21 -14.53 10.19
C HIS A 68 -1.86 -13.35 9.27
N SER A 69 -2.07 -12.12 9.75
CA SER A 69 -1.64 -10.90 9.07
C SER A 69 -0.15 -10.92 8.70
N ARG A 70 0.73 -11.31 9.63
CA ARG A 70 2.18 -11.46 9.35
C ARG A 70 2.49 -12.47 8.24
N GLU A 71 1.84 -13.63 8.24
CA GLU A 71 2.08 -14.66 7.23
C GLU A 71 1.65 -14.17 5.84
N LYS A 72 0.47 -13.56 5.77
CA LYS A 72 -0.07 -12.98 4.54
C LYS A 72 0.82 -11.87 4.00
N PHE A 73 1.27 -10.96 4.86
CA PHE A 73 2.21 -9.89 4.51
C PHE A 73 3.51 -10.46 3.95
N ARG A 74 4.19 -11.35 4.70
CA ARG A 74 5.47 -11.94 4.27
C ARG A 74 5.35 -12.70 2.95
N LYS A 75 4.25 -13.43 2.75
CA LYS A 75 3.98 -14.15 1.51
C LYS A 75 3.89 -13.18 0.33
N LEU A 76 3.06 -12.14 0.43
CA LEU A 76 2.87 -11.16 -0.65
C LEU A 76 4.15 -10.36 -0.92
N SER A 77 4.86 -9.93 0.11
CA SER A 77 6.17 -9.28 -0.07
C SER A 77 7.17 -10.17 -0.79
N GLY A 78 7.18 -11.48 -0.48
CA GLY A 78 8.03 -12.45 -1.17
C GLY A 78 7.68 -12.66 -2.66
N LEU A 79 6.46 -12.32 -3.07
CA LEU A 79 6.02 -12.30 -4.47
C LEU A 79 6.37 -10.99 -5.20
N GLY A 80 7.01 -10.03 -4.52
CA GLY A 80 7.30 -8.72 -5.09
C GLY A 80 6.09 -7.78 -5.15
N ALA A 81 5.09 -8.01 -4.30
CA ALA A 81 3.92 -7.13 -4.20
C ALA A 81 4.33 -5.69 -3.87
N ARG A 82 3.65 -4.72 -4.49
CA ARG A 82 3.88 -3.29 -4.26
C ARG A 82 3.19 -2.85 -2.98
N LEU A 83 3.90 -2.09 -2.14
CA LEU A 83 3.36 -1.57 -0.89
C LEU A 83 2.82 -0.15 -1.10
N PHE A 84 1.58 0.07 -0.69
CA PHE A 84 0.92 1.37 -0.68
C PHE A 84 0.58 1.79 0.74
N SER A 85 0.39 3.09 0.96
CA SER A 85 -0.04 3.63 2.25
C SER A 85 -1.08 4.74 2.10
N LEU A 86 -1.91 4.90 3.12
CA LEU A 86 -2.87 5.99 3.27
C LEU A 86 -3.03 6.35 4.75
N ALA A 87 -3.69 7.47 5.03
CA ALA A 87 -3.97 7.85 6.41
C ALA A 87 -4.89 6.81 7.08
N ALA A 88 -4.51 6.39 8.28
CA ALA A 88 -5.33 5.51 9.10
C ALA A 88 -6.51 6.29 9.71
N PRO A 89 -7.76 5.81 9.58
CA PRO A 89 -8.86 6.30 10.41
C PRO A 89 -8.55 6.01 11.89
N ARG A 90 -8.86 6.96 12.77
CA ARG A 90 -8.72 6.76 14.23
C ARG A 90 -9.84 5.94 14.86
N ASP A 91 -11.01 5.93 14.20
CA ASP A 91 -12.15 5.14 14.64
C ASP A 91 -11.95 3.65 14.27
N PRO A 92 -12.03 2.71 15.24
CA PRO A 92 -11.80 1.30 14.97
C PRO A 92 -12.78 0.69 13.96
N LEU A 93 -14.05 1.10 13.97
CA LEU A 93 -15.04 0.58 13.01
C LEU A 93 -14.74 1.07 11.59
N ALA A 94 -14.37 2.35 11.44
CA ALA A 94 -13.91 2.91 10.17
C ALA A 94 -12.64 2.20 9.67
N MET A 95 -11.71 1.86 10.57
CA MET A 95 -10.52 1.09 10.23
C MET A 95 -10.88 -0.30 9.71
N MET A 96 -11.70 -1.06 10.43
CA MET A 96 -12.16 -2.39 10.00
C MET A 96 -12.91 -2.33 8.67
N THR A 97 -13.75 -1.32 8.48
CA THR A 97 -14.49 -1.09 7.23
C THR A 97 -13.53 -0.82 6.09
N LEU A 98 -12.51 0.01 6.31
CA LEU A 98 -11.50 0.34 5.31
C LEU A 98 -10.68 -0.89 4.91
N VAL A 99 -10.20 -1.68 5.88
CA VAL A 99 -9.48 -2.93 5.61
C VAL A 99 -10.35 -3.88 4.79
N TRP A 100 -11.60 -4.10 5.20
CA TRP A 100 -12.53 -4.95 4.45
C TRP A 100 -12.75 -4.45 3.02
N ASP A 101 -12.87 -3.13 2.84
CA ASP A 101 -13.14 -2.52 1.54
C ASP A 101 -11.94 -2.59 0.59
N LEU A 102 -10.72 -2.55 1.13
CA LEU A 102 -9.49 -2.67 0.37
C LEU A 102 -9.13 -4.13 0.08
N GLU A 103 -9.21 -5.04 1.04
CA GLU A 103 -8.82 -6.43 0.79
C GLU A 103 -9.70 -7.12 -0.27
N GLY A 104 -9.06 -7.65 -1.32
CA GLY A 104 -9.73 -8.27 -2.46
C GLY A 104 -10.29 -7.29 -3.49
N SER A 105 -10.13 -5.98 -3.28
CA SER A 105 -10.44 -4.98 -4.30
C SER A 105 -9.41 -5.04 -5.43
N ARG A 106 -9.85 -4.62 -6.62
CA ARG A 106 -9.01 -4.61 -7.83
C ARG A 106 -8.76 -3.20 -8.30
N ARG A 107 -7.55 -2.95 -8.78
CA ARG A 107 -7.24 -1.76 -9.54
C ARG A 107 -8.14 -1.75 -10.77
N PHE A 108 -8.93 -0.68 -10.90
CA PHE A 108 -9.59 -0.41 -12.18
C PHE A 108 -8.47 -0.20 -13.21
N ALA A 109 -8.36 -1.09 -14.18
CA ALA A 109 -7.62 -0.78 -15.38
C ALA A 109 -8.43 0.35 -16.07
N ASP A 110 -7.82 1.52 -16.27
CA ASP A 110 -8.34 2.43 -17.28
C ASP A 110 -8.41 1.62 -18.57
N ALA A 111 -9.61 1.49 -19.13
CA ALA A 111 -9.74 1.00 -20.49
C ALA A 111 -8.96 1.97 -21.38
N ALA A 112 -7.98 1.42 -22.09
CA ALA A 112 -7.06 2.13 -22.98
C ALA A 112 -7.76 3.01 -24.01
#